data_AF-A0A7X8ZAP7-F1
#
_entry.id   AF-A0A7X8ZAP7-F1
#
_cell.length_a   1.000
_cell.length_b   1.000
_cell.length_c   1.000
_cell.angle_alpha   90.00
_cell.angle_beta   90.00
_cell.angle_gamma   90.00
#
_symmetry.space_group_name_H-M   'P 1'
#
loop_
_entity.id
_entity.type
_entity.pdbx_description
1 polymer ?
#
loop_
_entity_poly.entity_id
_entity_poly.type
_entity_poly.pdbx_seq_one_letter_code
_entity_poly.pdbx_strand_id
1 'polypeptide(L)'
;MIDELIVVEGKNDAQVVRRALGDVDILWTDGFGLTQEKLDYIAAMAERKGVIVFTDPDSVGEQIRERIRRYVPKAKHVYLT
;
A
#
# COMPACT_ATOMS: atom_id res chain seq x y z
N MET A 1 14.64 10.49 -2.21
CA MET A 1 13.74 9.78 -3.14
C MET A 1 13.03 8.71 -2.33
N ILE A 2 11.74 8.48 -2.55
CA ILE A 2 11.02 7.43 -1.82
C ILE A 2 11.21 6.15 -2.62
N ASP A 3 11.97 5.21 -2.06
CA ASP A 3 12.29 3.95 -2.72
C ASP A 3 11.27 2.85 -2.33
N GLU A 4 10.53 3.02 -1.22
CA GLU A 4 9.48 2.10 -0.80
C GLU A 4 8.34 1.98 -1.84
N LEU A 5 7.76 0.77 -1.95
CA LEU A 5 6.48 0.59 -2.62
C LEU A 5 5.35 1.21 -1.78
N ILE A 6 4.56 2.11 -2.36
CA ILE A 6 3.36 2.66 -1.72
C ILE A 6 2.14 1.83 -2.13
N VAL A 7 1.40 1.31 -1.16
CA VAL A 7 0.15 0.58 -1.37
C VAL A 7 -1.03 1.50 -1.04
N VAL A 8 -1.92 1.71 -2.01
CA VAL A 8 -3.14 2.53 -1.87
C VAL A 8 -4.39 1.73 -2.23
N GLU A 9 -5.58 2.23 -1.92
CA GLU A 9 -6.82 1.50 -2.18
C GLU A 9 -7.22 1.55 -3.66
N GLY A 10 -7.20 2.75 -4.25
CA GLY A 10 -7.72 3.01 -5.57
C GLY A 10 -6.72 3.64 -6.54
N LYS A 11 -7.07 3.58 -7.83
CA LYS A 11 -6.32 4.25 -8.89
C LYS A 11 -6.28 5.77 -8.72
N ASN A 12 -7.33 6.38 -8.17
CA ASN A 12 -7.39 7.82 -7.93
C ASN A 12 -6.37 8.23 -6.86
N ASP A 13 -6.25 7.46 -5.77
CA ASP A 13 -5.26 7.69 -4.72
C ASP A 13 -3.85 7.61 -5.28
N ALA A 14 -3.59 6.62 -6.15
CA ALA A 14 -2.31 6.49 -6.84
C ALA A 14 -1.95 7.73 -7.66
N GLN A 15 -2.94 8.39 -8.29
CA GLN A 15 -2.70 9.64 -9.01
C GLN A 15 -2.40 10.81 -8.06
N VAL A 16 -3.13 10.92 -6.95
CA VAL A 16 -2.91 11.97 -5.94
C VAL A 16 -1.52 11.83 -5.31
N VAL A 17 -1.14 10.62 -4.92
CA VAL A 17 0.18 10.31 -4.34
C VAL A 17 1.30 10.66 -5.31
N ARG A 18 1.20 10.27 -6.60
CA ARG A 18 2.21 10.65 -7.61
C ARG A 18 2.30 12.16 -7.83
N ARG A 19 1.16 12.87 -7.79
CA ARG A 19 1.17 14.34 -7.90
C ARG A 19 1.89 15.00 -6.72
N ALA A 20 1.75 14.44 -5.52
CA ALA A 20 2.35 14.98 -4.31
C ALA A 20 3.84 14.61 -4.14
N LEU A 21 4.21 13.37 -4.47
CA LEU A 21 5.53 12.81 -4.19
C LEU A 21 6.44 12.69 -5.41
N GLY A 22 5.90 12.86 -6.62
CA GLY A 22 6.62 12.69 -7.88
C GLY A 22 6.64 11.23 -8.36
N ASP A 23 7.79 10.79 -8.86
CA ASP A 23 7.98 9.43 -9.35
C ASP A 23 8.17 8.46 -8.18
N VAL A 24 7.16 7.61 -7.96
CA VAL A 24 7.12 6.62 -6.88
C VAL A 24 6.45 5.35 -7.38
N ASP A 25 6.92 4.22 -6.86
CA ASP A 25 6.30 2.92 -7.12
C ASP A 25 5.00 2.78 -6.32
N ILE A 26 3.91 2.50 -7.04
CA ILE A 26 2.58 2.35 -6.43
C ILE A 26 1.92 1.06 -6.89
N LEU A 27 1.35 0.34 -5.93
CA LEU A 27 0.39 -0.73 -6.13
C LEU A 27 -0.96 -0.28 -5.56
N TRP A 28 -2.05 -0.43 -6.31
CA TRP A 28 -3.40 -0.21 -5.78
C TRP A 28 -4.19 -1.52 -5.69
N THR A 29 -5.09 -1.61 -4.72
CA THR A 29 -5.79 -2.85 -4.38
C THR A 29 -7.10 -3.03 -5.15
N ASP A 30 -7.59 -2.00 -5.86
CA ASP A 30 -8.91 -2.00 -6.53
C ASP A 30 -10.04 -2.24 -5.50
N GLY A 31 -10.03 -1.46 -4.41
CA GLY A 31 -10.90 -1.68 -3.24
C GLY A 31 -10.43 -2.89 -2.43
N PHE A 32 -11.30 -3.87 -2.21
CA PHE A 32 -10.98 -5.10 -1.45
C PHE A 32 -10.09 -6.11 -2.20
N GLY A 33 -9.71 -5.83 -3.45
CA GLY A 33 -9.03 -6.71 -4.40
C GLY A 33 -7.55 -6.99 -4.08
N LEU A 34 -7.25 -7.36 -2.84
CA LEU A 34 -5.94 -7.84 -2.41
C LEU A 34 -5.82 -9.34 -2.73
N THR A 35 -5.42 -9.68 -3.96
CA THR A 35 -5.20 -11.08 -4.35
C THR A 35 -3.94 -11.65 -3.66
N GLN A 36 -3.81 -12.98 -3.65
CA GLN A 36 -2.61 -13.63 -3.14
C GLN A 36 -1.35 -13.16 -3.89
N GLU A 37 -1.44 -13.00 -5.21
CA GLU A 37 -0.35 -12.48 -6.03
C GLU A 37 0.08 -11.06 -5.62
N LYS A 38 -0.89 -10.16 -5.37
CA LYS A 38 -0.59 -8.81 -4.85
C LYS A 38 0.08 -8.89 -3.47
N LEU A 39 -0.40 -9.77 -2.59
CA LEU A 39 0.21 -10.00 -1.27
C LEU A 39 1.66 -10.49 -1.35
N ASP A 40 1.94 -11.45 -2.23
CA ASP A 40 3.29 -11.98 -2.45
C ASP A 40 4.22 -10.91 -3.03
N TYR A 41 3.71 -10.09 -3.95
CA TYR A 41 4.45 -8.95 -4.48
C TYR A 41 4.78 -7.92 -3.40
N ILE A 42 3.80 -7.56 -2.55
CA ILE A 42 4.01 -6.66 -1.41
C ILE A 42 5.08 -7.25 -0.46
N ALA A 43 5.00 -8.55 -0.15
CA ALA A 43 5.98 -9.22 0.70
C ALA A 43 7.40 -9.14 0.11
N ALA A 44 7.55 -9.42 -1.18
CA ALA A 44 8.83 -9.32 -1.88
C ALA A 44 9.39 -7.89 -1.86
N MET A 45 8.55 -6.86 -2.03
CA MET A 45 8.99 -5.47 -1.96
C MET A 45 9.36 -5.05 -0.53
N ALA A 46 8.64 -5.54 0.48
CA ALA A 46 8.94 -5.25 1.88
C ALA A 46 10.34 -5.72 2.27
N GLU A 47 10.81 -6.85 1.73
CA GLU A 47 12.18 -7.34 1.92
C GLU A 47 13.24 -6.57 1.12
N ARG A 48 12.90 -6.11 -0.10
CA ARG A 48 13.86 -5.50 -1.03
C ARG A 48 14.11 -4.01 -0.76
N LYS A 49 13.03 -3.25 -0.62
CA LYS A 49 13.07 -1.78 -0.56
C LYS A 49 12.11 -1.18 0.46
N GLY A 50 11.26 -2.01 1.08
CA GLY A 50 10.23 -1.57 2.03
C GLY A 50 8.89 -1.30 1.37
N VAL A 51 7.85 -1.25 2.22
CA VAL A 51 6.46 -0.99 1.83
C VAL A 51 5.84 0.02 2.78
N ILE A 52 5.07 0.95 2.23
CA ILE A 52 4.24 1.89 2.96
C ILE A 52 2.78 1.67 2.56
N VAL A 53 1.92 1.29 3.50
CA VAL A 53 0.47 1.17 3.32
C VAL A 53 -0.18 2.50 3.66
N PHE A 54 -0.84 3.09 2.67
CA PHE A 54 -1.48 4.40 2.73
C PHE A 54 -2.92 4.31 2.18
N THR A 55 -3.81 3.80 3.01
CA THR A 55 -5.26 3.69 2.75
C THR A 55 -6.05 4.67 3.61
N ASP A 56 -7.31 4.92 3.25
CA ASP A 56 -8.19 5.80 4.00
C ASP A 56 -8.50 5.26 5.41
N PRO A 57 -8.81 6.12 6.39
CA PRO A 57 -9.17 5.74 7.75
C PRO A 57 -10.63 5.27 7.84
N ASP A 58 -11.04 4.37 6.97
CA ASP A 58 -12.38 3.80 6.93
C ASP A 58 -12.37 2.27 7.10
N SER A 59 -13.54 1.65 7.05
CA SER A 59 -13.69 0.20 7.21
C SER A 59 -12.98 -0.60 6.12
N VAL A 60 -12.90 -0.07 4.89
CA VAL A 60 -12.27 -0.76 3.75
C VAL A 60 -10.76 -0.67 3.89
N GLY A 61 -10.25 0.53 4.15
CA GLY A 61 -8.85 0.79 4.39
C GLY A 61 -8.30 -0.02 5.58
N GLU A 62 -9.04 -0.14 6.67
CA GLU A 62 -8.61 -0.95 7.82
C GLU A 62 -8.60 -2.46 7.51
N GLN A 63 -9.57 -2.96 6.73
CA GLN A 63 -9.55 -4.36 6.29
C GLN A 63 -8.35 -4.68 5.40
N ILE A 64 -7.98 -3.75 4.51
CA ILE A 64 -6.77 -3.89 3.69
C ILE A 64 -5.52 -3.89 4.58
N ARG A 65 -5.45 -2.95 5.54
CA ARG A 65 -4.33 -2.87 6.50
C ARG A 65 -4.18 -4.15 7.30
N GLU A 66 -5.26 -4.68 7.83
CA GLU A 66 -5.22 -5.92 8.63
C GLU A 66 -4.75 -7.12 7.81
N ARG A 67 -5.20 -7.26 6.55
CA ARG A 67 -4.72 -8.32 5.67
C ARG A 67 -3.23 -8.18 5.38
N ILE A 68 -2.76 -6.97 5.05
CA ILE A 68 -1.34 -6.73 4.77
C ILE A 68 -0.50 -6.92 6.04
N ARG A 69 -0.95 -6.42 7.20
CA ARG A 69 -0.24 -6.54 8.48
C ARG A 69 -0.01 -8.01 8.87
N ARG A 70 -1.01 -8.86 8.67
CA ARG A 70 -0.92 -10.30 8.97
C ARG A 70 0.02 -11.03 8.01
N TYR A 71 -0.02 -10.68 6.72
CA TYR A 71 0.77 -11.37 5.69
C TYR A 71 2.20 -10.83 5.55
N VAL A 72 2.38 -9.52 5.75
CA VAL A 72 3.63 -8.77 5.60
C VAL A 72 3.87 -7.90 6.84
N PRO A 73 4.31 -8.48 7.97
CA PRO A 73 4.51 -7.76 9.22
C PRO A 73 5.53 -6.61 9.15
N LYS A 74 6.41 -6.60 8.15
CA LYS A 74 7.41 -5.55 7.92
C LYS A 74 6.83 -4.31 7.21
N ALA A 75 5.60 -4.36 6.71
CA ALA A 75 4.98 -3.22 6.05
C ALA A 75 4.76 -2.07 7.05
N LYS A 76 5.14 -0.84 6.66
CA LYS A 76 4.87 0.37 7.44
C LYS A 76 3.44 0.83 7.17
N HIS A 77 2.68 1.17 8.20
CA HIS A 77 1.30 1.66 8.05
C HIS A 77 1.24 3.13 8.44
N VAL A 78 0.86 4.01 7.50
CA VAL A 78 0.75 5.46 7.71
C VAL A 78 -0.71 5.86 7.77
N TYR A 79 -1.07 6.78 8.66
CA TYR A 79 -2.45 7.22 8.91
C TYR A 79 -2.57 8.72 8.68
N LEU A 80 -3.68 9.16 8.10
CA LEU A 80 -4.06 10.57 8.05
C LEU A 80 -4.65 10.94 9.42
N THR A 81 -4.14 12.01 10.03
CA THR A 81 -4.64 12.59 11.29
C THR A 81 -5.21 13.97 11.04
#